data_AF-I4D541-F1
#
_entry.id   AF-I4D541-F1
#
_cell.length_a   1.000
_cell.length_b   1.000
_cell.length_c   1.000
_cell.angle_alpha   90.00
_cell.angle_beta   90.00
_cell.angle_gamma   90.00
#
_symmetry.space_group_name_H-M   'P 1'
#
loop_
_entity.id
_entity.type
_entity.pdbx_description
1 polymer ?
#
loop_
_entity_poly.entity_id
_entity_poly.type
_entity_poly.pdbx_seq_one_letter_code
_entity_poly.pdbx_strand_id
1 'polypeptide(L)'
;MERKHVLRTIITVALFGALVTVIIISQNHDPSNPHSSIPKNVWINGPKGHGYAVLNNQQPWKQCYPCHEKKGLGGEQFCQSCHVKSKVNVTLPKKPS
;
A
#
# COMPACT_ATOMS: atom_id res chain seq x y z
N MET A 1 -2.87 49.96 3.48
CA MET A 1 -2.17 48.88 4.22
C MET A 1 -2.92 47.54 4.17
N GLU A 2 -4.24 47.53 3.97
CA GLU A 2 -5.06 46.30 3.99
C GLU A 2 -4.81 45.33 2.83
N ARG A 3 -4.65 45.83 1.59
CA ARG A 3 -4.48 44.94 0.41
C ARG A 3 -3.23 44.06 0.49
N LYS A 4 -2.15 44.57 1.12
CA LYS A 4 -0.91 43.81 1.35
C LYS A 4 -1.09 42.74 2.42
N HIS A 5 -1.90 43.01 3.44
CA HIS A 5 -2.24 42.03 4.47
C HIS A 5 -3.12 40.91 3.90
N VAL A 6 -4.16 41.26 3.13
CA VAL A 6 -5.04 40.28 2.47
C VAL A 6 -4.25 39.37 1.54
N LEU A 7 -3.35 39.94 0.72
CA LEU A 7 -2.51 39.14 -0.17
C LEU A 7 -1.62 38.16 0.61
N ARG A 8 -1.04 38.61 1.74
CA ARG A 8 -0.20 37.78 2.59
C ARG A 8 -0.99 36.63 3.19
N THR A 9 -2.20 36.88 3.67
CA THR A 9 -3.10 35.86 4.20
C THR A 9 -3.46 34.80 3.15
N ILE A 10 -3.78 35.21 1.93
CA ILE A 10 -4.09 34.27 0.84
C ILE A 10 -2.89 33.37 0.54
N ILE A 11 -1.68 33.95 0.44
CA ILE A 11 -0.45 33.20 0.20
C ILE A 11 -0.21 32.18 1.33
N THR A 12 -0.38 32.60 2.60
CA THR A 12 -0.19 31.70 3.74
C THR A 12 -1.18 30.53 3.71
N VAL A 13 -2.46 30.78 3.43
CA VAL A 13 -3.47 29.72 3.32
C VAL A 13 -3.15 28.77 2.17
N ALA A 14 -2.73 29.30 1.01
CA ALA A 14 -2.37 28.49 -0.15
C ALA A 14 -1.16 27.60 0.13
N LEU A 15 -0.11 28.14 0.75
CA LEU A 15 1.08 27.38 1.16
C LEU A 15 0.74 26.30 2.18
N PHE A 16 -0.16 26.58 3.13
CA PHE A 16 -0.59 25.62 4.12
C PHE A 16 -1.39 24.46 3.48
N GLY A 17 -2.29 24.78 2.54
CA GLY A 17 -3.02 23.77 1.77
C GLY A 17 -2.10 22.88 0.93
N ALA A 18 -1.09 23.48 0.30
CA ALA A 18 -0.07 22.73 -0.44
C ALA A 18 0.72 21.79 0.46
N LEU A 19 1.13 22.25 1.65
CA LEU A 19 1.84 21.43 2.64
C LEU A 19 1.00 20.22 3.09
N VAL A 20 -0.26 20.43 3.45
CA VAL A 20 -1.18 19.34 3.83
C VAL A 20 -1.32 18.31 2.70
N THR A 21 -1.43 18.78 1.46
CA THR A 21 -1.53 17.91 0.27
C THR A 21 -0.26 17.07 0.10
N VAL A 22 0.92 17.67 0.23
CA VAL A 22 2.20 16.95 0.16
C VAL A 22 2.31 15.90 1.27
N ILE A 23 1.88 16.22 2.49
CA ILE A 23 1.88 15.26 3.60
C ILE A 23 0.97 14.08 3.31
N ILE A 24 -0.26 14.31 2.83
CA ILE A 24 -1.21 13.23 2.48
C ILE A 24 -0.64 12.36 1.36
N ILE A 25 -0.07 12.96 0.30
CA ILE A 25 0.54 12.22 -0.81
C ILE A 25 1.73 11.41 -0.30
N SER A 26 2.61 12.01 0.52
CA SER A 26 3.79 11.36 1.09
C SER A 26 3.40 10.17 2.00
N GLN A 27 2.38 10.32 2.84
CA GLN A 27 1.86 9.23 3.67
C GLN A 27 1.27 8.08 2.86
N ASN A 28 0.69 8.37 1.69
CA ASN A 28 0.21 7.34 0.77
C ASN A 28 1.35 6.71 -0.06
N HIS A 29 2.49 7.38 -0.18
CA HIS A 29 3.63 6.93 -0.95
C HIS A 29 4.62 6.20 -0.06
N ASP A 30 4.24 5.04 0.48
CA ASP A 30 5.14 4.19 1.27
C ASP A 30 6.31 3.71 0.37
N PRO A 31 7.55 4.19 0.58
CA PRO A 31 8.69 3.83 -0.25
C PRO A 31 9.19 2.40 0.03
N SER A 32 8.79 1.80 1.15
CA SER A 32 9.07 0.41 1.48
C SER A 32 8.06 -0.55 0.83
N ASN A 33 6.93 -0.03 0.37
CA ASN A 33 5.97 -0.72 -0.46
C ASN A 33 6.30 -0.48 -1.94
N PRO A 34 6.95 -1.43 -2.64
CA PRO A 34 7.27 -1.28 -4.07
C PRO A 34 6.00 -1.21 -4.96
N HIS A 35 4.81 -1.32 -4.37
CA HIS A 35 3.53 -1.24 -5.06
C HIS A 35 2.77 0.06 -4.75
N SER A 36 3.30 0.97 -3.92
CA SER A 36 2.62 2.24 -3.57
C SER A 36 2.39 3.16 -4.78
N SER A 37 3.20 3.01 -5.83
CA SER A 37 3.08 3.74 -7.09
C SER A 37 2.23 3.04 -8.16
N ILE A 38 1.78 1.80 -7.92
CA ILE A 38 0.97 1.04 -8.87
C ILE A 38 -0.52 1.16 -8.47
N PRO A 39 -1.42 1.57 -9.38
CA PRO A 39 -2.84 1.63 -9.07
C PRO A 39 -3.35 0.29 -8.56
N LYS A 40 -4.11 0.30 -7.46
CA LYS A 40 -4.62 -0.92 -6.81
C LYS A 40 -5.29 -1.88 -7.78
N ASN A 41 -6.09 -1.38 -8.72
CA ASN A 41 -6.76 -2.20 -9.74
C ASN A 41 -5.75 -2.93 -10.65
N VAL A 42 -4.70 -2.25 -11.09
CA VAL A 42 -3.63 -2.83 -11.92
C VAL A 42 -2.83 -3.84 -11.11
N TRP A 43 -2.57 -3.56 -9.84
CA TRP A 43 -1.85 -4.47 -8.96
C TRP A 43 -2.63 -5.76 -8.67
N ILE A 44 -3.96 -5.68 -8.49
CA ILE A 44 -4.80 -6.86 -8.22
C ILE A 44 -5.13 -7.61 -9.52
N ASN A 45 -5.59 -6.91 -10.55
CA ASN A 45 -6.20 -7.54 -11.74
C ASN A 45 -5.30 -7.50 -12.99
N GLY A 46 -4.16 -6.80 -12.93
CA GLY A 46 -3.27 -6.64 -14.09
C GLY A 46 -2.48 -7.91 -14.44
N PRO A 47 -2.06 -8.04 -15.71
CA PRO A 47 -1.17 -9.12 -16.13
C PRO A 47 0.16 -8.97 -15.39
N LYS A 48 0.56 -10.00 -14.63
CA LYS A 48 1.74 -10.02 -13.74
C LYS A 48 1.61 -9.17 -12.45
N GLY A 49 0.40 -8.76 -12.08
CA GLY A 49 0.14 -8.15 -10.77
C GLY A 49 0.25 -9.14 -9.60
N HIS A 50 0.04 -8.67 -8.37
CA HIS A 50 0.01 -9.52 -7.19
C HIS A 50 -1.11 -10.56 -7.25
N GLY A 51 -2.32 -10.19 -7.72
CA GLY A 51 -3.40 -11.16 -7.87
C GLY A 51 -3.02 -12.29 -8.83
N TYR A 52 -2.38 -11.98 -9.96
CA TYR A 52 -1.82 -12.99 -10.86
C TYR A 52 -0.79 -13.88 -10.16
N ALA A 53 0.17 -13.30 -9.44
CA ALA A 53 1.19 -14.07 -8.73
C ALA A 53 0.59 -14.99 -7.66
N VAL A 54 -0.39 -14.51 -6.88
CA VAL A 54 -1.07 -15.30 -5.86
C VAL A 54 -1.86 -16.45 -6.48
N LEU A 55 -2.65 -16.19 -7.53
CA LEU A 55 -3.47 -17.21 -8.19
C LEU A 55 -2.65 -18.33 -8.83
N ASN A 56 -1.41 -18.04 -9.24
CA ASN A 56 -0.53 -19.01 -9.90
C ASN A 56 0.51 -19.64 -8.96
N ASN A 57 0.56 -19.23 -7.69
CA ASN A 57 1.53 -19.75 -6.74
C ASN A 57 0.94 -20.85 -5.85
N GLN A 58 1.32 -22.09 -6.14
CA GLN A 58 0.90 -23.26 -5.36
C GLN A 58 1.71 -23.43 -4.06
N GLN A 59 2.81 -22.70 -3.88
CA GLN A 59 3.72 -22.81 -2.74
C GLN A 59 4.06 -21.44 -2.14
N PRO A 60 3.07 -20.68 -1.62
CA PRO A 60 3.31 -19.37 -1.03
C PRO A 60 4.26 -19.42 0.16
N TRP A 61 4.32 -20.53 0.89
CA TRP A 61 5.29 -20.77 1.97
C TRP A 61 6.76 -20.80 1.50
N LYS A 62 7.02 -21.14 0.23
CA LYS A 62 8.38 -21.18 -0.32
C LYS A 62 8.81 -19.84 -0.91
N GLN A 63 7.85 -19.08 -1.47
CA GLN A 63 8.15 -17.89 -2.27
C GLN A 63 7.69 -16.59 -1.60
N CYS A 64 6.44 -16.55 -1.11
CA CYS A 64 5.80 -15.32 -0.64
C CYS A 64 6.02 -15.05 0.85
N TYR A 65 5.84 -16.05 1.71
CA TYR A 65 5.95 -15.85 3.17
C TYR A 65 7.34 -15.35 3.57
N PRO A 66 8.47 -15.93 3.09
CA PRO A 66 9.79 -15.42 3.44
C PRO A 66 10.03 -13.99 2.96
N CYS A 67 9.43 -13.60 1.83
CA CYS A 67 9.51 -12.22 1.34
C CYS A 67 8.75 -11.26 2.27
N HIS A 68 7.55 -11.62 2.70
CA HIS A 68 6.77 -10.82 3.65
C HIS A 68 7.40 -10.77 5.05
N GLU A 69 8.06 -11.84 5.50
CA GLU A 69 8.84 -11.85 6.74
C GLU A 69 10.04 -10.90 6.67
N LYS A 70 10.84 -10.97 5.60
CA LYS A 70 11.99 -10.07 5.39
C LYS A 70 11.61 -8.60 5.37
N LYS A 71 10.36 -8.29 4.98
CA LYS A 71 9.79 -6.94 5.00
C LYS A 71 9.16 -6.55 6.34
N GLY A 72 9.18 -7.42 7.35
CA GLY A 72 8.56 -7.17 8.65
C GLY A 72 7.03 -7.20 8.63
N LEU A 73 6.41 -7.78 7.59
CA LEU A 73 4.96 -7.81 7.42
C LEU A 73 4.29 -9.01 8.10
N GLY A 74 5.05 -10.02 8.52
CA GLY A 74 4.55 -11.19 9.26
C GLY A 74 4.26 -12.44 8.42
N GLY A 75 4.80 -12.53 7.19
CA GLY A 75 4.77 -13.78 6.42
C GLY A 75 3.35 -14.25 6.06
N GLU A 76 2.99 -15.43 6.56
CA GLU A 76 1.65 -16.02 6.45
C GLU A 76 0.58 -15.15 7.12
N GLN A 77 0.88 -14.57 8.30
CA GLN A 77 -0.06 -13.73 9.04
C GLN A 77 -0.46 -12.49 8.24
N PHE A 78 0.46 -11.97 7.42
CA PHE A 78 0.16 -10.84 6.54
C PHE A 78 -0.94 -11.19 5.56
N CYS A 79 -0.81 -12.34 4.87
CA CYS A 79 -1.82 -12.83 3.94
C CYS A 79 -3.17 -13.01 4.64
N GLN A 80 -3.17 -13.62 5.83
CA GLN A 80 -4.40 -13.81 6.61
C GLN A 80 -5.06 -12.48 6.98
N SER A 81 -4.28 -11.48 7.37
CA SER A 81 -4.80 -10.15 7.70
C SER A 81 -5.51 -9.48 6.52
N CYS A 82 -5.00 -9.66 5.30
CA CYS A 82 -5.60 -9.16 4.07
C CYS A 82 -6.92 -9.88 3.74
N HIS A 83 -6.96 -11.20 3.91
CA HIS A 83 -8.18 -12.01 3.71
C HIS A 83 -9.29 -11.63 4.69
N VAL A 84 -8.96 -11.48 5.98
CA VAL A 84 -9.89 -11.04 7.03
C VAL A 84 -10.45 -9.65 6.72
N LYS A 85 -9.59 -8.67 6.38
CA LYS A 85 -10.03 -7.31 6.00
C LYS A 85 -10.95 -7.32 4.78
N SER A 86 -10.69 -8.21 3.83
CA SER A 86 -11.48 -8.34 2.60
C SER A 86 -12.71 -9.23 2.77
N LYS A 87 -12.94 -9.78 3.98
CA LYS A 87 -14.03 -10.71 4.30
C LYS A 87 -14.04 -11.95 3.40
N VAL A 88 -12.86 -12.38 2.93
CA VAL A 88 -12.69 -13.59 2.13
C VAL A 88 -12.12 -14.67 3.02
N ASN A 89 -12.83 -15.80 3.16
CA ASN A 89 -12.33 -16.94 3.93
C ASN A 89 -11.59 -17.90 2.99
N VAL A 90 -10.26 -17.99 3.12
CA VAL A 90 -9.42 -18.87 2.31
C VAL A 90 -8.50 -19.65 3.24
N THR A 91 -8.37 -20.95 3.02
CA THR A 91 -7.33 -21.74 3.68
C THR A 91 -6.00 -21.47 2.98
N LEU A 92 -5.12 -20.73 3.64
CA LEU A 92 -3.79 -20.46 3.12
C LEU A 92 -2.94 -21.75 3.09
N PRO A 93 -2.25 -22.06 1.98
CA PRO A 93 -1.35 -23.20 1.92
C PRO A 93 -0.23 -23.06 2.96
N LYS A 94 -0.11 -24.06 3.82
CA LYS A 94 0.90 -24.09 4.89
C LYS A 94 2.18 -24.76 4.41
N LYS A 95 3.29 -24.43 5.08
CA LYS A 95 4.54 -25.18 4.92
C LYS A 95 4.29 -26.63 5.35
N PRO A 96 4.65 -27.64 4.53
CA PRO A 96 4.62 -29.03 4.94
C PRO A 96 5.47 -29.22 6.20
N SER A 97 4.98 -30.06 7.12
CA SER A 97 5.66 -30.42 8.37
C SER A 97 6.86 -31.31 8.13
#